data_AF-A0A7Y7NNR1-F1
#
_entry.id   AF-A0A7Y7NNR1-F1
#
_cell.length_a   1.000
_cell.length_b   1.000
_cell.length_c   1.000
_cell.angle_alpha   90.00
_cell.angle_beta   90.00
_cell.angle_gamma   90.00
#
_symmetry.space_group_name_H-M   'P 1'
#
loop_
_entity.id
_entity.type
_entity.pdbx_description
1 polymer ?
#
loop_
_entity_poly.entity_id
_entity_poly.type
_entity_poly.pdbx_seq_one_letter_code
_entity_poly.pdbx_strand_id
1 'polypeptide(L)'
;MPKSSKTKLAYQKAYNASPEQKALGVERRRERRHEIAAGKVAIGDGKDIAHKVPASAGGKTVASNLKVEDAKTNRDWRKGRSGYKVGVDK
;
A
#
# COMPACT_ATOMS: atom_id res chain seq x y z
N MET A 1 -6.90 -19.36 14.15
CA MET A 1 -5.67 -19.79 13.42
C MET A 1 -5.18 -18.66 12.53
N PRO A 2 -3.87 -18.45 12.33
CA PRO A 2 -3.38 -17.45 11.38
C PRO A 2 -3.89 -17.78 9.97
N LYS A 3 -4.41 -16.77 9.25
CA LYS A 3 -4.93 -16.91 7.87
C LYS A 3 -3.82 -17.15 6.82
N SER A 4 -2.60 -17.47 7.23
CA SER A 4 -1.42 -17.61 6.34
C SER A 4 -0.41 -18.57 6.95
N SER A 5 0.41 -19.21 6.10
CA SER A 5 1.46 -20.15 6.52
C SER A 5 2.55 -19.46 7.34
N LYS A 6 3.22 -20.22 8.20
CA LYS A 6 4.34 -19.72 9.03
C LYS A 6 5.44 -19.09 8.17
N THR A 7 5.78 -19.71 7.04
CA THR A 7 6.79 -19.22 6.08
C THR A 7 6.42 -17.85 5.53
N LYS A 8 5.17 -17.67 5.08
CA LYS A 8 4.67 -16.39 4.56
C LYS A 8 4.67 -15.28 5.62
N LEU A 9 4.40 -15.62 6.87
CA LEU A 9 4.45 -14.67 7.99
C LEU A 9 5.89 -14.24 8.30
N ALA A 10 6.84 -15.18 8.31
CA ALA A 10 8.25 -14.89 8.52
C ALA A 10 8.81 -13.98 7.42
N TYR A 11 8.51 -14.28 6.15
CA TYR A 11 8.87 -13.45 5.00
C TYR A 11 8.33 -12.02 5.14
N GLN A 12 7.03 -11.86 5.41
CA GLN A 12 6.43 -10.52 5.57
C GLN A 12 7.05 -9.74 6.71
N LYS A 13 7.37 -10.40 7.84
CA LYS A 13 8.03 -9.76 8.97
C LYS A 13 9.41 -9.24 8.57
N ALA A 14 10.21 -10.04 7.87
CA ALA A 14 11.53 -9.63 7.39
C ALA A 14 11.43 -8.51 6.34
N TYR A 15 10.53 -8.64 5.36
CA TYR A 15 10.30 -7.63 4.32
C TYR A 15 9.88 -6.28 4.92
N ASN A 16 8.90 -6.28 5.82
CA ASN A 16 8.44 -5.06 6.49
C ASN A 16 9.49 -4.48 7.46
N ALA A 17 10.46 -5.29 7.90
CA ALA A 17 11.53 -4.83 8.77
C ALA A 17 12.66 -4.11 8.02
N SER A 18 12.70 -4.19 6.68
CA SER A 18 13.74 -3.54 5.87
C SER A 18 13.69 -2.01 6.03
N PRO A 19 14.84 -1.31 5.97
CA PRO A 19 14.90 0.14 6.13
C PRO A 19 14.01 0.88 5.12
N GLU A 20 14.01 0.42 3.87
CA GLU A 20 13.20 1.00 2.79
C GLU A 20 11.70 0.89 3.07
N GLN A 21 11.22 -0.29 3.47
CA GLN A 21 9.79 -0.49 3.77
C GLN A 21 9.37 0.28 5.02
N LYS A 22 10.24 0.39 6.02
CA LYS A 22 10.01 1.23 7.20
C LYS A 22 9.89 2.70 6.82
N ALA A 23 10.84 3.24 6.06
CA ALA A 23 10.84 4.62 5.60
C ALA A 23 9.58 4.93 4.77
N LEU A 24 9.27 4.07 3.80
CA LEU A 24 8.06 4.19 2.99
C LEU A 24 6.78 4.12 3.84
N GLY A 25 6.77 3.28 4.88
CA GLY A 25 5.67 3.19 5.84
C GLY A 25 5.50 4.46 6.67
N VAL A 26 6.58 5.16 7.02
CA VAL A 26 6.50 6.46 7.72
C VAL A 26 5.89 7.51 6.79
N GLU A 27 6.38 7.62 5.56
CA GLU A 27 5.85 8.59 4.59
C GLU A 27 4.36 8.38 4.30
N ARG A 28 3.92 7.13 4.09
CA ARG A 28 2.50 6.82 3.90
C ARG A 28 1.63 7.24 5.08
N ARG A 29 2.11 7.05 6.31
CA ARG A 29 1.37 7.43 7.53
C ARG A 29 1.32 8.94 7.70
N ARG A 30 2.43 9.63 7.42
CA ARG A 30 2.52 11.08 7.44
C ARG A 30 1.51 11.68 6.47
N GLU A 31 1.52 11.22 5.23
CA GLU A 31 0.62 11.72 4.20
C GLU A 31 -0.85 11.42 4.50
N ARG A 32 -1.16 10.22 5.00
CA ARG A 32 -2.52 9.90 5.45
C ARG A 32 -3.01 10.87 6.52
N ARG A 33 -2.14 11.30 7.44
CA ARG A 33 -2.50 12.31 8.45
C ARG A 33 -2.73 13.68 7.80
N HIS A 34 -1.90 14.09 6.84
CA HIS A 34 -2.09 15.35 6.11
C HIS A 34 -3.41 15.38 5.34
N GLU A 35 -3.73 14.31 4.61
CA GLU A 35 -4.96 14.22 3.81
C GLU A 35 -6.22 14.13 4.69
N ILE A 36 -6.13 13.51 5.88
CA ILE A 36 -7.20 13.55 6.89
C ILE A 36 -7.36 14.97 7.44
N ALA A 37 -6.26 15.64 7.80
CA ALA A 37 -6.30 17.01 8.30
C ALA A 37 -6.84 18.00 7.26
N ALA A 38 -6.58 17.75 5.97
CA ALA A 38 -7.13 18.52 4.85
C ALA A 38 -8.60 18.18 4.53
N GLY A 39 -9.23 17.24 5.24
CA GLY A 39 -10.63 16.85 5.05
C GLY A 39 -10.90 16.06 3.77
N LYS A 40 -9.86 15.58 3.07
CA LYS A 40 -10.02 14.86 1.79
C LYS A 40 -10.41 13.40 1.98
N VAL A 41 -9.97 12.81 3.09
CA VAL A 41 -10.32 11.44 3.51
C VAL A 41 -10.62 11.40 5.00
N ALA A 42 -11.43 10.44 5.44
CA ALA A 42 -11.70 10.21 6.86
C ALA A 42 -11.66 8.72 7.21
N ILE A 43 -11.61 8.40 8.50
CA ILE A 43 -11.70 7.01 8.94
C ILE A 43 -13.15 6.53 8.69
N GLY A 44 -13.32 5.55 7.80
CA GLY A 44 -14.63 4.96 7.53
C GLY A 44 -15.41 5.60 6.37
N ASP A 45 -14.83 6.57 5.65
CA ASP A 45 -15.50 7.24 4.51
C ASP A 45 -15.47 6.44 3.20
N GLY A 46 -14.93 5.23 3.22
CA GLY A 46 -14.81 4.38 2.05
C GLY A 46 -13.75 4.83 1.03
N LYS A 47 -12.87 5.78 1.36
CA LYS A 47 -11.81 6.26 0.46
C LYS A 47 -10.42 5.79 0.90
N ASP A 48 -9.55 5.58 -0.08
CA ASP A 48 -8.12 5.32 0.12
C ASP A 48 -7.28 6.39 -0.61
N ILE A 49 -6.05 6.58 -0.15
CA ILE A 49 -5.04 7.39 -0.85
C ILE A 49 -4.23 6.44 -1.74
N ALA A 50 -4.57 6.42 -3.02
CA ALA A 50 -3.94 5.57 -4.02
C ALA A 50 -2.68 6.22 -4.59
N HIS A 51 -1.69 5.39 -4.94
CA HIS A 51 -0.54 5.85 -5.71
C HIS A 51 -0.85 5.67 -7.21
N LYS A 52 -0.59 6.69 -8.03
CA LYS A 52 -0.71 6.62 -9.50
C LYS A 52 0.34 5.65 -10.06
N VAL A 53 1.57 5.79 -9.60
CA VAL A 53 2.68 4.84 -9.82
C VAL A 53 2.98 4.14 -8.50
N PRO A 54 2.89 2.80 -8.43
CA PRO A 54 3.14 2.08 -7.18
C PRO A 54 4.61 2.19 -6.76
N ALA A 55 4.87 2.12 -5.45
CA ALA A 55 6.23 2.18 -4.92
C ALA A 55 7.14 1.04 -5.43
N SER A 56 6.56 -0.13 -5.73
CA SER A 56 7.29 -1.25 -6.36
C SER A 56 7.75 -0.97 -7.79
N ALA A 57 7.20 0.07 -8.44
CA ALA A 57 7.60 0.53 -9.77
C ALA A 57 8.32 1.90 -9.71
N GLY A 58 8.89 2.26 -8.55
CA GLY A 58 9.64 3.51 -8.37
C GLY A 58 8.80 4.75 -8.03
N GLY A 59 7.49 4.59 -7.82
CA GLY A 59 6.62 5.69 -7.40
C GLY A 59 6.94 6.19 -5.99
N LYS A 60 6.88 7.51 -5.79
CA LYS A 60 7.15 8.16 -4.49
C LYS A 60 5.84 8.56 -3.78
N THR A 61 5.87 8.69 -2.46
CA THR A 61 4.75 9.23 -1.68
C THR A 61 4.80 10.76 -1.69
N VAL A 62 4.38 11.35 -2.80
CA VAL A 62 4.33 12.80 -3.02
C VAL A 62 2.98 13.18 -3.62
N ALA A 63 2.47 14.37 -3.33
CA ALA A 63 1.14 14.82 -3.76
C ALA A 63 0.87 14.63 -5.27
N SER A 64 1.88 14.82 -6.14
CA SER A 64 1.74 14.61 -7.59
C SER A 64 1.47 13.15 -7.99
N ASN A 65 1.94 12.18 -7.19
CA ASN A 65 1.77 10.75 -7.39
C ASN A 65 0.60 10.16 -6.57
N LEU A 66 -0.08 10.96 -5.76
CA LEU A 66 -1.18 10.49 -4.93
C LEU A 66 -2.51 10.97 -5.48
N LYS A 67 -3.55 10.17 -5.25
CA LYS A 67 -4.93 10.51 -5.57
C LYS A 67 -5.85 9.89 -4.53
N VAL A 68 -6.94 10.58 -4.20
CA VAL A 68 -8.03 9.98 -3.44
C VAL A 68 -8.87 9.15 -4.39
N GLU A 69 -9.18 7.92 -4.02
CA GLU A 69 -9.97 6.98 -4.82
C GLU A 69 -10.84 6.13 -3.90
N ASP A 70 -11.96 5.61 -4.43
CA ASP A 70 -12.79 4.68 -3.69
C ASP A 70 -11.98 3.45 -3.26
N ALA A 71 -12.13 3.05 -2.00
CA ALA A 71 -11.43 1.92 -1.44
C ALA A 71 -11.72 0.63 -2.22
N LYS A 72 -12.94 0.47 -2.73
CA LYS A 72 -13.30 -0.67 -3.57
C LYS A 72 -12.43 -0.69 -4.84
N THR A 73 -12.38 0.41 -5.57
CA THR A 73 -11.61 0.52 -6.82
C THR A 73 -10.11 0.35 -6.57
N ASN A 74 -9.58 1.02 -5.55
CA ASN A 74 -8.16 0.96 -5.20
C ASN A 74 -7.73 -0.42 -4.68
N ARG A 75 -8.60 -1.20 -4.03
CA ARG A 75 -8.26 -2.54 -3.54
C ARG A 75 -8.52 -3.62 -4.59
N ASP A 76 -9.51 -3.43 -5.46
CA ASP A 76 -9.89 -4.36 -6.53
C ASP A 76 -9.07 -4.17 -7.83
N TRP A 77 -8.10 -3.26 -7.90
CA TRP A 77 -7.38 -2.94 -9.15
C TRP A 77 -6.75 -4.15 -9.88
N ARG A 78 -6.48 -5.23 -9.12
CA ARG A 78 -5.94 -6.52 -9.59
C ARG A 78 -6.99 -7.58 -9.90
N LYS A 79 -8.25 -7.38 -9.55
CA LYS A 79 -9.31 -8.37 -9.77
C LYS A 79 -9.47 -8.62 -11.28
N GLY A 80 -9.32 -9.87 -11.69
CA GLY A 80 -9.36 -10.26 -13.12
C GLY A 80 -8.04 -10.05 -13.89
N ARG A 81 -6.96 -9.58 -13.24
CA ARG A 81 -5.61 -9.53 -13.85
C ARG A 81 -4.77 -10.69 -13.31
N SER A 82 -3.98 -11.32 -14.19
CA SER A 82 -3.02 -12.37 -13.82
C SER A 82 -1.89 -11.77 -12.96
N GLY A 83 -2.09 -11.81 -11.64
CA GLY A 83 -1.04 -11.85 -10.61
C GLY A 83 -0.13 -10.62 -10.44
N TYR A 84 0.53 -10.57 -9.28
CA TYR A 84 1.86 -9.98 -9.21
C TYR A 84 2.80 -10.89 -10.02
N LYS A 85 3.77 -10.34 -10.75
CA LYS A 85 5.07 -11.03 -10.89
C LYS A 85 5.70 -11.05 -9.50
N VAL A 86 5.14 -11.85 -8.59
CA VAL A 86 5.88 -12.27 -7.40
C VAL A 86 7.08 -13.00 -7.97
N GLY A 87 8.29 -12.58 -7.59
CA GLY A 87 9.48 -13.37 -7.87
C GLY A 87 9.15 -14.80 -7.48
N VAL A 88 9.08 -15.67 -8.48
CA VAL A 88 8.78 -17.08 -8.28
C VAL A 88 9.99 -17.59 -7.50
N ASP A 89 9.80 -17.99 -6.25
CA ASP A 89 10.74 -18.88 -5.61
C ASP A 89 10.77 -20.14 -6.51
N LYS A 90 11.84 -20.26 -7.29
CA LYS A 90 12.24 -21.51 -7.92
C LYS A 90 12.99 -22.34 -6.89
#